data_AF-A0A2V6VIZ5-F1
#
_entry.id   AF-A0A2V6VIZ5-F1
#
_cell.length_a   1.000
_cell.length_b   1.000
_cell.length_c   1.000
_cell.angle_alpha   90.00
_cell.angle_beta   90.00
_cell.angle_gamma   90.00
#
_symmetry.space_group_name_H-M   'P 1'
#
loop_
_entity.id
_entity.type
_entity.pdbx_description
1 polymer ?
#
loop_
_entity_poly.entity_id
_entity_poly.type
_entity_poly.pdbx_seq_one_letter_code
_entity_poly.pdbx_strand_id
1 'polypeptide(L)'
;MVSVAKHYPGSGLSLLDLVQEGNIGLMKGVDRFQYRRGFRFSTYATWWIRQAVTRAIAEHSRTIRLPVHIVEALNRISRFETYEYLHLGIAVNSTTMPGPFLSS
;
A
#
# COMPACT_ATOMS: atom_id res chain seq x y z
N MET A 1 7.21 -3.88 16.04
CA MET A 1 6.19 -4.60 15.24
C MET A 1 4.82 -3.96 15.37
N VAL A 2 4.28 -3.88 16.59
CA VAL A 2 3.05 -3.13 16.87
C VAL A 2 3.15 -1.66 16.43
N SER A 3 4.32 -1.01 16.52
CA SER A 3 4.50 0.37 16.01
C SER A 3 4.48 0.49 14.47
N VAL A 4 4.82 -0.58 13.74
CA VAL A 4 4.79 -0.61 12.26
C VAL A 4 3.37 -0.87 11.78
N ALA A 5 2.65 -1.79 12.42
CA ALA A 5 1.25 -2.08 12.09
C ALA A 5 0.33 -0.88 12.38
N LYS A 6 0.64 -0.08 13.41
CA LYS A 6 -0.06 1.18 13.73
C LYS A 6 0.03 2.25 12.63
N HIS A 7 0.96 2.15 11.68
CA HIS A 7 1.10 3.09 10.56
C HIS A 7 0.20 2.76 9.35
N TYR A 8 -0.60 1.70 9.39
CA TYR A 8 -1.48 1.30 8.28
C TYR A 8 -2.99 1.33 8.63
N PRO A 9 -3.54 2.43 9.17
CA PRO A 9 -4.99 2.57 9.29
C PRO A 9 -5.64 2.58 7.90
N GLY A 10 -6.76 1.87 7.74
CA GLY A 10 -7.52 1.85 6.47
C GLY A 10 -6.97 0.93 5.37
N SER A 11 -6.05 0.01 5.68
CA SER A 11 -5.45 -0.92 4.71
C SER A 11 -6.37 -2.05 4.22
N GLY A 12 -7.58 -2.19 4.79
CA GLY A 12 -8.52 -3.26 4.47
C GLY A 12 -8.27 -4.59 5.21
N LEU A 13 -7.19 -4.67 6.01
CA LEU A 13 -6.83 -5.84 6.81
C LEU A 13 -6.93 -5.55 8.31
N SER A 14 -7.22 -6.58 9.11
CA SER A 14 -7.25 -6.44 10.57
C SER A 14 -5.84 -6.23 11.12
N LEU A 15 -5.74 -5.58 12.29
CA LEU A 15 -4.46 -5.39 12.97
C LEU A 15 -3.75 -6.73 13.26
N LEU A 16 -4.52 -7.78 13.58
CA LEU A 16 -3.98 -9.11 13.84
C LEU A 16 -3.37 -9.71 12.58
N ASP A 17 -4.03 -9.59 11.42
CA ASP A 17 -3.49 -10.08 10.16
C ASP A 17 -2.18 -9.37 9.80
N LEU A 18 -2.12 -8.05 9.97
CA LEU A 18 -0.89 -7.28 9.73
C LEU A 18 0.25 -7.69 10.68
N VAL A 19 -0.07 -8.01 11.94
CA VAL A 19 0.92 -8.51 12.91
C VAL A 19 1.42 -9.89 12.51
N GLN A 20 0.52 -10.79 12.10
CA GLN A 20 0.87 -12.14 11.67
C GLN A 20 1.75 -12.12 10.42
N GLU A 21 1.40 -11.31 9.42
CA GLU A 21 2.21 -11.14 8.20
C GLU A 21 3.56 -10.52 8.51
N GLY A 22 3.60 -9.55 9.42
CA GLY A 22 4.84 -9.06 9.97
C GLY A 22 5.69 -10.20 10.56
N ASN A 23 5.09 -11.11 11.36
CA ASN A 23 5.81 -12.19 12.07
C ASN A 23 6.47 -13.13 11.06
N ILE A 24 5.76 -13.41 9.97
CA ILE A 24 6.29 -14.15 8.82
C ILE A 24 7.47 -13.39 8.19
N GLY A 25 7.36 -12.07 8.01
CA GLY A 25 8.46 -11.22 7.55
C GLY A 25 9.67 -11.25 8.48
N LEU A 26 9.44 -11.19 9.80
CA LEU A 26 10.51 -11.26 10.80
C LEU A 26 11.26 -12.59 10.73
N MET A 27 10.56 -13.73 10.67
CA MET A 27 11.18 -15.05 10.56
C MET A 27 12.08 -15.14 9.32
N LYS A 28 11.63 -14.63 8.16
CA LYS A 28 12.48 -14.54 6.96
C LYS A 28 13.72 -13.67 7.16
N GLY A 29 13.57 -12.59 7.92
CA GLY A 29 14.68 -11.74 8.32
C GLY A 29 15.69 -12.46 9.21
N VAL A 30 15.22 -13.32 10.14
CA VAL A 30 16.07 -14.17 10.99
C VAL A 30 16.87 -15.15 10.12
N ASP A 31 16.19 -15.90 9.23
CA ASP A 31 16.83 -16.94 8.41
C ASP A 31 17.95 -16.39 7.51
N ARG A 32 17.83 -15.13 7.09
CA ARG A 32 18.78 -14.48 6.16
C ARG A 32 19.78 -13.56 6.86
N PHE A 33 19.67 -13.36 8.16
CA PHE A 33 20.54 -12.44 8.87
C PHE A 33 21.95 -13.03 9.07
N GLN A 34 22.97 -12.26 8.66
CA GLN A 34 24.36 -12.61 8.87
C GLN A 34 24.98 -11.70 9.92
N TYR A 35 25.09 -12.20 11.15
CA TYR A 35 25.64 -11.45 12.28
C TYR A 35 27.09 -10.96 12.04
N ARG A 36 27.86 -11.69 11.23
CA ARG A 36 29.26 -11.35 10.89
C ARG A 36 29.42 -10.09 10.04
N ARG A 37 28.33 -9.56 9.46
CA ARG A 37 28.36 -8.34 8.65
C ARG A 37 28.33 -7.03 9.45
N GLY A 38 28.22 -7.09 10.79
CA GLY A 38 28.35 -5.92 11.67
C GLY A 38 27.12 -4.99 11.75
N PHE A 39 26.01 -5.31 11.06
CA PHE A 39 24.76 -4.56 11.17
C PHE A 39 23.87 -5.11 12.28
N ARG A 40 23.10 -4.22 12.94
CA ARG A 40 22.08 -4.63 13.91
C ARG A 40 20.97 -5.42 13.22
N PHE A 41 20.55 -6.51 13.85
CA PHE A 41 19.43 -7.33 13.35
C PHE A 41 18.15 -6.51 13.13
N SER A 42 17.83 -5.58 14.04
CA SER A 42 16.63 -4.73 13.95
C SER A 42 16.56 -3.93 12.66
N THR A 43 17.71 -3.45 12.15
CA THR A 43 17.80 -2.75 10.86
C THR A 43 17.43 -3.67 9.71
N TYR A 44 17.95 -4.90 9.71
CA TYR A 44 17.68 -5.87 8.65
C TYR A 44 16.23 -6.38 8.70
N ALA A 45 15.75 -6.73 9.88
CA ALA A 45 14.39 -7.22 10.11
C ALA A 45 13.32 -6.20 9.68
N THR A 46 13.58 -4.90 9.84
CA THR A 46 12.62 -3.85 9.47
C THR A 46 12.26 -3.88 7.98
N TRP A 47 13.20 -4.16 7.09
CA TRP A 47 12.94 -4.31 5.65
C TRP A 47 12.01 -5.48 5.35
N TRP A 48 12.29 -6.64 5.96
CA TRP A 48 11.49 -7.85 5.74
C TRP A 48 10.08 -7.73 6.31
N ILE A 49 9.93 -7.11 7.49
CA ILE A 49 8.63 -6.83 8.09
C ILE A 49 7.82 -5.90 7.18
N ARG A 50 8.42 -4.80 6.70
CA ARG A 50 7.75 -3.86 5.78
C ARG A 50 7.32 -4.56 4.49
N GLN A 51 8.22 -5.32 3.88
CA GLN A 51 7.92 -6.04 2.64
C GLN A 51 6.75 -7.02 2.80
N ALA A 52 6.74 -7.82 3.89
CA ALA A 52 5.68 -8.77 4.15
C ALA A 52 4.32 -8.08 4.34
N VAL A 53 4.28 -7.02 5.16
CA VAL A 53 3.07 -6.24 5.41
C VAL A 53 2.55 -5.58 4.12
N THR A 54 3.41 -4.92 3.35
CA THR A 54 3.01 -4.28 2.08
C THR A 54 2.48 -5.28 1.07
N ARG A 55 3.11 -6.46 0.98
CA ARG A 55 2.63 -7.54 0.11
C ARG A 55 1.27 -8.06 0.55
N ALA A 56 1.08 -8.29 1.85
CA ALA A 56 -0.19 -8.76 2.40
C ALA A 56 -1.34 -7.78 2.10
N ILE A 57 -1.08 -6.48 2.26
CA ILE A 57 -2.05 -5.43 1.89
C ILE A 57 -2.37 -5.52 0.39
N ALA A 58 -1.36 -5.58 -0.49
CA ALA A 58 -1.61 -5.66 -1.92
C ALA A 58 -2.41 -6.92 -2.34
N GLU A 59 -2.22 -8.04 -1.64
CA GLU A 59 -2.85 -9.33 -1.95
C GLU A 59 -4.27 -9.46 -1.36
N HIS A 60 -4.47 -8.97 -0.14
CA HIS A 60 -5.67 -9.27 0.68
C HIS A 60 -6.50 -8.04 1.09
N SER A 61 -6.10 -6.82 0.73
CA SER A 61 -6.84 -5.58 1.05
C SER A 61 -8.25 -5.52 0.44
N ARG A 62 -8.48 -6.24 -0.66
CA ARG A 62 -9.72 -6.20 -1.43
C ARG A 62 -10.41 -7.55 -1.41
N THR A 63 -11.74 -7.52 -1.30
CA THR A 63 -12.59 -8.73 -1.39
C THR A 63 -12.36 -9.49 -2.71
N ILE A 64 -12.12 -8.76 -3.80
CA ILE A 64 -11.74 -9.31 -5.09
C ILE A 64 -10.28 -8.97 -5.35
N ARG A 65 -9.46 -10.00 -5.51
CA ARG A 65 -8.03 -9.86 -5.77
C ARG A 65 -7.78 -9.21 -7.13
N LEU A 66 -7.01 -8.13 -7.13
CA LEU A 66 -6.54 -7.47 -8.34
C LEU A 66 -5.03 -7.70 -8.51
N PRO A 67 -4.53 -7.91 -9.74
CA PRO A 67 -3.09 -7.98 -9.99
C PRO A 67 -2.35 -6.70 -9.57
N VAL A 68 -1.09 -6.85 -9.11
CA VAL A 68 -0.29 -5.73 -8.58
C VAL A 68 -0.14 -4.57 -9.58
N HIS A 69 0.06 -4.85 -10.87
CA HIS A 69 0.22 -3.82 -11.90
C HIS A 69 -1.06 -2.97 -12.09
N ILE A 70 -2.25 -3.57 -11.88
CA ILE A 70 -3.52 -2.84 -11.91
C ILE A 70 -3.62 -1.92 -10.69
N VAL A 71 -3.24 -2.43 -9.51
CA VAL A 71 -3.23 -1.63 -8.27
C VAL A 71 -2.24 -0.47 -8.39
N GLU A 72 -1.07 -0.67 -9.00
CA GLU A 72 -0.09 0.37 -9.28
C GLU A 72 -0.65 1.44 -10.24
N ALA A 73 -1.35 1.02 -11.30
CA ALA A 73 -2.00 1.93 -12.22
C ALA A 73 -3.08 2.79 -11.51
N LEU A 74 -3.92 2.17 -10.68
CA LEU A 74 -4.92 2.87 -9.87
C LEU A 74 -4.28 3.86 -8.88
N ASN A 75 -3.25 3.44 -8.16
CA ASN A 75 -2.52 4.31 -7.23
C ASN A 75 -1.84 5.49 -7.93
N ARG A 76 -1.48 5.34 -9.21
CA ARG A 76 -0.94 6.43 -10.03
C ARG A 76 -2.04 7.43 -10.37
N ILE A 77 -3.19 6.94 -10.81
CA ILE A 77 -4.38 7.77 -11.12
C ILE A 77 -4.82 8.55 -9.88
N SER A 78 -5.02 7.89 -8.74
CA SER A 78 -5.46 8.57 -7.50
C SER A 78 -4.47 9.62 -7.00
N ARG A 79 -3.16 9.43 -7.23
CA ARG A 79 -2.17 10.47 -6.93
C ARG A 79 -2.34 11.68 -7.83
N PHE A 80 -2.47 11.48 -9.15
CA PHE A 80 -2.68 12.57 -10.11
C PHE A 80 -3.95 13.35 -9.81
N GLU A 81 -5.05 12.64 -9.58
CA GLU A 81 -6.29 13.21 -9.07
C GLU A 81 -5.97 14.12 -7.88
N THR A 82 -5.39 13.59 -6.80
CA THR A 82 -5.07 14.37 -5.58
C THR A 82 -4.29 15.66 -5.88
N TYR A 83 -3.28 15.61 -6.75
CA TYR A 83 -2.53 16.81 -7.16
C TYR A 83 -3.40 17.83 -7.91
N GLU A 84 -4.28 17.37 -8.79
CA GLU A 84 -5.19 18.19 -9.57
C GLU A 84 -6.26 18.85 -8.68
N TYR A 85 -6.82 18.11 -7.70
CA TYR A 85 -7.72 18.68 -6.66
C TYR A 85 -7.06 19.82 -5.88
N LEU A 86 -5.79 19.63 -5.47
CA LEU A 86 -5.03 20.64 -4.73
C LEU A 86 -4.69 21.88 -5.58
N HIS A 87 -4.55 21.73 -6.90
CA HIS A 87 -4.18 22.82 -7.80
C HIS A 87 -5.38 23.56 -8.40
N LEU A 88 -6.50 22.87 -8.65
CA LEU A 88 -7.67 23.41 -9.34
C LEU A 88 -8.91 23.55 -8.44
N GLY A 89 -8.92 22.96 -7.24
CA GLY A 89 -10.03 23.04 -6.29
C GLY A 89 -11.32 22.34 -6.74
N ILE A 90 -11.31 21.63 -7.88
CA ILE A 90 -12.48 20.96 -8.46
C ILE A 90 -12.24 19.47 -8.49
N ALA A 91 -13.27 18.72 -8.09
CA ALA A 91 -13.23 17.28 -8.16
C ALA A 91 -13.34 16.75 -9.58
N VAL A 92 -12.33 16.00 -10.03
CA VAL A 92 -12.38 15.27 -11.29
C VAL A 92 -13.41 14.15 -11.15
N ASN A 93 -14.67 14.47 -11.43
CA ASN A 93 -15.70 13.47 -11.64
C ASN A 93 -15.88 13.31 -13.17
N SER A 94 -15.78 12.07 -13.64
CA SER A 94 -15.92 11.68 -15.05
C SER A 94 -17.33 11.91 -15.64
N THR A 95 -18.23 12.57 -14.89
CA THR A 95 -19.62 12.83 -15.28
C THR A 95 -19.86 14.25 -15.82
N THR A 96 -18.88 15.17 -15.72
CA THR A 96 -19.03 16.57 -16.17
C THR A 96 -18.24 16.90 -17.43
N MET A 97 -18.29 16.02 -18.44
CA MET A 97 -18.08 16.44 -19.82
C MET A 97 -19.44 16.85 -20.38
N PRO A 98 -19.75 18.15 -20.57
CA PRO A 98 -20.85 18.50 -21.44
C PRO A 98 -20.44 18.12 -22.87
N GLY A 99 -21.03 17.04 -23.37
CA GLY A 99 -21.00 16.71 -24.80
C GLY A 99 -21.51 17.89 -25.64
N PRO A 100 -21.10 17.96 -26.92
CA PRO A 100 -21.21 19.17 -27.71
C PRO A 100 -22.68 19.53 -27.91
N PHE A 101 -22.93 20.85 -27.86
CA PHE A 101 -24.15 21.50 -28.30
C PHE A 101 -24.86 20.75 -29.44
N LEU A 102 -26.03 20.17 -29.15
CA LEU A 102 -27.04 19.88 -30.14
C LEU A 102 -28.39 20.39 -29.62
N SER A 103 -28.87 21.39 -30.37
CA SER A 103 -30.22 21.97 -30.50
C SER A 103 -31.38 21.04 -30.10
N SER A 104 -32.48 21.53 -29.53
CA SER A 104 -33.37 22.60 -30.00
C SER A 104 -34.29 23.08 -28.88
#